data_AF-A0A0J8FXC2-F1
#
_entry.id   AF-A0A0J8FXC2-F1
#
_cell.length_a   1.000
_cell.length_b   1.000
_cell.length_c   1.000
_cell.angle_alpha   90.00
_cell.angle_beta   90.00
_cell.angle_gamma   90.00
#
_symmetry.space_group_name_H-M   'P 1'
#
loop_
_entity.id
_entity.type
_entity.pdbx_description
1 polymer ?
#
loop_
_entity_poly.entity_id
_entity_poly.type
_entity_poly.pdbx_seq_one_letter_code
_entity_poly.pdbx_strand_id
1 'polypeptide(L)' 'MSAVYPRVSGILRGIHGVEAARQLPGVLSVNTHIAPGTSIGGDFEEVFAVDAWLRADTPAAIKALDRKVRELIKIDIE' A
#
# COMPACT_ATOMS: atom_id res chain seq x y z
N MET A 1 -10.01 -2.49 -5.54
CA MET A 1 -9.22 -1.83 -4.49
C MET A 1 -8.06 -2.75 -4.13
N SER A 2 -6.86 -2.20 -3.96
CA SER A 2 -5.67 -2.89 -3.46
C SER A 2 -5.32 -2.32 -2.09
N ALA A 3 -5.13 -3.18 -1.08
CA ALA A 3 -4.66 -2.78 0.24
C ALA A 3 -3.26 -3.36 0.50
N VAL A 4 -2.36 -2.52 0.98
CA VAL A 4 -1.00 -2.89 1.40
C VAL A 4 -0.89 -2.77 2.91
N TYR A 5 -0.39 -3.84 3.52
CA TYR A 5 -0.29 -3.99 4.97
C TYR A 5 1.18 -4.09 5.40
N PRO A 6 1.53 -3.56 6.59
CA PRO A 6 2.74 -3.91 7.31
C PRO A 6 2.88 -5.42 7.45
N ARG A 7 4.09 -5.96 7.28
CA ARG A 7 4.37 -7.41 7.47
C ARG A 7 4.88 -7.75 8.85
N VAL A 8 5.33 -6.74 9.59
CA VAL A 8 5.91 -6.85 10.93
C VAL A 8 5.34 -5.76 11.82
N SER A 9 5.32 -6.02 13.12
CA SER A 9 4.99 -5.03 14.14
C SER A 9 6.22 -4.16 14.44
N GLY A 10 5.99 -2.95 14.94
CA GLY A 10 7.04 -2.00 15.30
C GLY A 10 6.59 -0.55 15.15
N ILE A 11 7.55 0.37 15.04
CA ILE A 11 7.25 1.79 14.79
C ILE A 11 7.41 2.09 13.31
N LEU A 12 6.37 2.66 12.69
CA LEU A 12 6.45 3.07 11.28
C LEU A 12 7.53 4.16 11.12
N ARG A 13 8.53 3.91 10.28
CA ARG A 13 9.53 4.91 9.88
C ARG A 13 9.10 5.65 8.62
N GLY A 14 8.50 4.96 7.67
CA GLY A 14 8.05 5.57 6.42
C GLY A 14 7.32 4.63 5.48
N ILE A 15 6.64 5.23 4.51
CA ILE A 15 6.02 4.54 3.37
C ILE A 15 6.63 5.13 2.10
N HIS A 16 7.28 4.29 1.30
CA HIS A 16 7.99 4.68 0.09
C HIS A 16 7.27 4.17 -1.16
N GLY A 17 7.52 4.83 -2.30
CA GLY A 17 7.00 4.41 -3.60
C GLY A 17 5.55 4.84 -3.90
N VAL A 18 4.90 5.57 -2.99
CA VAL A 18 3.51 6.07 -3.15
C VAL A 18 3.38 6.94 -4.40
N GLU A 19 4.29 7.92 -4.58
CA GLU A 19 4.24 8.80 -5.76
C GLU A 19 4.47 8.03 -7.06
N ALA A 20 5.41 7.08 -7.07
CA ALA A 20 5.63 6.23 -8.25
C ALA A 20 4.39 5.38 -8.57
N ALA A 21 3.71 4.84 -7.55
CA ALA A 21 2.48 4.08 -7.72
C ALA A 21 1.34 4.94 -8.27
N ARG A 22 1.22 6.21 -7.85
CA ARG A 22 0.21 7.16 -8.37
C ARG A 22 0.35 7.43 -9.86
N GLN A 23 1.57 7.34 -10.40
CA GLN A 23 1.85 7.59 -11.82
C GLN A 23 1.58 6.36 -12.72
N LEU A 24 1.23 5.20 -12.15
CA LEU A 24 0.94 4.01 -12.96
C LEU A 24 -0.38 4.18 -13.73
N PRO A 25 -0.40 3.91 -15.06
CA PRO A 25 -1.63 3.90 -15.83
C PRO A 25 -2.68 2.95 -15.24
N GLY A 26 -3.90 3.46 -15.05
CA GLY A 26 -5.01 2.72 -14.44
C GLY A 26 -5.09 2.85 -12.91
N VAL A 27 -4.13 3.51 -12.25
CA VAL A 27 -4.27 3.92 -10.85
C VAL A 27 -5.09 5.21 -10.80
N LEU A 28 -6.19 5.18 -10.04
CA LEU A 28 -7.08 6.33 -9.84
C LEU A 28 -6.65 7.16 -8.63
N SER A 29 -6.21 6.49 -7.55
CA SER A 29 -5.72 7.13 -6.33
C SER A 29 -4.88 6.16 -5.51
N VAL A 30 -3.99 6.72 -4.69
CA VAL A 30 -3.22 6.00 -3.67
C VAL A 30 -3.21 6.84 -2.40
N ASN A 31 -3.73 6.34 -1.29
CA ASN A 31 -3.75 7.06 -0.01
C ASN A 31 -3.01 6.26 1.08
N THR A 32 -2.39 7.00 1.97
CA THR A 32 -1.71 6.48 3.17
C THR A 32 -2.56 6.79 4.38
N HIS A 33 -2.79 5.82 5.26
CA HIS A 33 -3.67 5.98 6.44
C HIS A 33 -2.93 6.05 7.77
N ILE A 34 -1.61 5.84 7.74
CA ILE A 34 -0.74 5.89 8.91
C ILE A 34 0.44 6.84 8.65
N ALA A 35 0.93 7.45 9.71
CA ALA A 35 2.02 8.43 9.65
C ALA A 35 3.30 7.88 10.29
N PRO A 36 4.49 8.36 9.90
CA PRO A 36 5.72 8.03 10.61
C PRO A 36 5.58 8.29 12.12
N GLY A 37 6.04 7.34 12.94
CA GLY A 37 5.86 7.32 14.39
C GLY A 37 4.62 6.56 14.87
N THR A 38 3.71 6.15 13.97
CA THR A 38 2.59 5.26 14.33
C THR A 38 3.12 3.91 14.80
N SER A 39 2.67 3.46 15.97
CA SER A 39 2.91 2.10 16.47
C SER A 39 2.03 1.11 15.69
N ILE A 40 2.66 0.11 15.10
CA ILE A 40 2.03 -0.98 14.35
C ILE A 40 2.16 -2.24 15.20
N GLY A 41 1.04 -2.82 15.64
CA GLY A 41 1.06 -4.10 16.36
C GLY A 41 0.02 -4.21 17.46
N GLY A 42 -0.42 -5.45 17.66
CA GLY A 42 -1.46 -5.93 18.58
C GLY A 42 -1.94 -7.29 18.04
N ASP A 43 -2.36 -8.23 18.91
CA ASP A 43 -2.59 -9.64 18.52
C ASP A 43 -3.64 -9.85 17.40
N PHE A 44 -4.40 -8.80 17.01
CA PHE A 44 -5.53 -8.92 16.07
C PHE A 44 -5.74 -7.72 15.12
N GLU A 45 -4.84 -6.72 15.03
CA GLU A 45 -5.09 -5.54 14.19
C GLU A 45 -4.33 -5.57 12.85
N GLU A 46 -5.08 -5.79 11.77
CA GLU A 46 -4.62 -5.47 10.41
C GLU A 46 -4.55 -3.95 10.24
N VAL A 47 -3.34 -3.39 10.23
CA VAL A 47 -3.15 -1.96 9.96
C VAL A 47 -3.17 -1.71 8.45
N PHE A 48 -4.23 -1.08 7.96
CA PHE A 48 -4.33 -0.65 6.57
C PHE A 48 -3.37 0.51 6.31
N ALA A 49 -2.16 0.24 5.83
CA ALA A 49 -1.16 1.30 5.64
C ALA A 49 -1.41 2.13 4.38
N VAL A 50 -1.71 1.45 3.27
CA VAL A 50 -1.93 2.09 1.96
C VAL A 50 -3.11 1.45 1.24
N ASP A 51 -3.99 2.27 0.66
CA ASP A 51 -4.99 1.84 -0.30
C ASP A 51 -4.68 2.37 -1.70
N ALA A 52 -4.97 1.59 -2.73
CA ALA A 52 -4.93 2.02 -4.12
C ALA A 52 -6.22 1.64 -4.86
N TRP A 53 -6.80 2.62 -5.53
CA TRP A 53 -7.96 2.43 -6.40
C TRP A 53 -7.49 2.21 -7.83
N LEU A 54 -7.93 1.10 -8.42
CA LEU A 54 -7.43 0.61 -9.70
C LEU A 54 -8.58 0.50 -10.69
N ARG A 55 -8.31 0.81 -11.95
CA ARG A 55 -9.22 0.65 -13.09
C ARG A 55 -8.49 -0.08 -14.22
N ALA A 56 -9.11 -1.14 -14.72
CA ALA A 56 -8.71 -1.81 -15.96
C ALA A 56 -9.92 -2.59 -16.52
N ASP A 57 -9.84 -2.98 -17.79
CA ASP A 57 -10.97 -3.56 -18.52
C ASP A 57 -11.16 -5.06 -18.24
N THR A 58 -10.19 -5.71 -17.60
CA THR A 58 -10.27 -7.15 -17.27
C THR A 58 -9.79 -7.44 -15.86
N PRO A 59 -10.31 -8.50 -15.21
CA PRO A 59 -9.81 -8.95 -13.91
C PRO A 59 -8.31 -9.30 -13.93
N ALA A 60 -7.80 -9.84 -15.04
CA ALA A 60 -6.37 -10.17 -15.18
C ALA A 60 -5.50 -8.90 -15.18
N ALA A 61 -5.93 -7.85 -15.88
CA ALA A 61 -5.24 -6.56 -15.88
C ALA A 61 -5.29 -5.88 -14.50
N ILE A 62 -6.41 -5.97 -13.79
CA ILE A 62 -6.51 -5.49 -12.40
C ILE A 62 -5.49 -6.21 -11.50
N LYS A 63 -5.37 -7.54 -11.60
CA LYS A 63 -4.40 -8.33 -10.82
C LYS A 63 -2.95 -7.98 -11.16
N ALA A 64 -2.65 -7.73 -12.43
CA ALA A 64 -1.31 -7.32 -12.85
C ALA A 64 -0.95 -5.92 -12.33
N LEU A 65 -1.91 -4.99 -12.36
CA LEU A 65 -1.73 -3.64 -11.84
C LEU A 65 -1.60 -3.64 -10.30
N ASP A 66 -2.41 -4.43 -9.59
CA ASP A 66 -2.29 -4.65 -8.14
C ASP A 66 -0.88 -5.13 -7.75
N ARG A 67 -0.34 -6.10 -8.49
CA ARG A 67 1.02 -6.60 -8.25
C ARG A 67 2.08 -5.51 -8.41
N LYS A 68 2.00 -4.72 -9.49
CA LYS A 68 2.94 -3.60 -9.72
C LYS A 68 2.89 -2.55 -8.60
N VAL A 69 1.70 -2.21 -8.14
CA VAL A 69 1.52 -1.28 -7.00
C VAL A 69 2.19 -1.84 -5.75
N ARG A 70 2.00 -3.13 -5.44
CA ARG A 70 2.63 -3.80 -4.28
C ARG A 70 4.15 -3.89 -4.38
N GLU A 71 4.70 -4.04 -5.58
CA GLU A 71 6.16 -4.08 -5.80
C GLU A 71 6.82 -2.71 -5.58
N LEU A 72 6.10 -1.62 -5.85
CA LEU A 72 6.60 -0.26 -5.65
C LEU A 72 6.52 0.19 -4.19
N ILE A 73 5.45 -0.17 -3.49
CA ILE A 73 5.22 0.28 -2.12
C ILE A 73 6.10 -0.50 -1.14
N LYS A 74 6.92 0.23 -0.38
CA LYS A 74 7.72 -0.32 0.71
C LYS A 74 7.33 0.35 2.03
N ILE A 75 7.04 -0.46 3.03
CA ILE A 75 6.71 0.00 4.39
C ILE A 75 7.93 -0.31 5.26
N ASP A 76 8.51 0.73 5.85
CA ASP A 76 9.69 0.65 6.71
C ASP A 76 9.29 0.72 8.18
N ILE A 77 9.74 -0.25 8.97
CA ILE A 77 9.32 -0.48 10.36
C ILE A 77 10.55 -0.83 11.18
N GLU A 78 10.67 -0.18 12.35
CA GLU A 78 11.67 -0.47 13.39
C GLU A 78 11.13 -1.44 14.44
#